data_AF-A0A7S3BGC8-F1
#
_entry.id   AF-A0A7S3BGC8-F1
#
_cell.length_a   1.000
_cell.length_b   1.000
_cell.length_c   1.000
_cell.angle_alpha   90.00
_cell.angle_beta   90.00
_cell.angle_gamma   90.00
#
_symmetry.space_group_name_H-M   'P 1'
#
loop_
_entity.id
_entity.type
_entity.pdbx_description
1 polymer ?
#
loop_
_entity_poly.entity_id
_entity_poly.type
_entity_poly.pdbx_seq_one_letter_code
_entity_poly.pdbx_strand_id
1 'polypeptide(L)'
;MLEEGGSEGGDRSELTAAEFRWAFGVFWSRAMGLPVGEDDAGVVEAILPGVDFCNHRGKGSNARWELLGADGSAEADGDGEGGDHAEPRYGLVATRDIDEGEEICISYGDANAKSNEELLFLYGFVEEDEARDALALALPLGSETHATALREIGLLP
;
A
#
# COMPACT_ATOMS: atom_id res chain seq x y z
N MET A 1 -30.91 28.29 -35.22
CA MET A 1 -29.62 28.01 -35.85
C MET A 1 -28.63 27.92 -34.70
N LEU A 2 -28.51 26.73 -34.12
CA LEU A 2 -27.55 26.45 -33.05
C LEU A 2 -26.43 25.68 -33.74
N GLU A 3 -25.24 26.27 -33.76
CA GLU A 3 -24.03 25.61 -34.23
C GLU A 3 -23.67 24.52 -33.22
N GLU A 4 -23.62 23.27 -33.68
CA GLU A 4 -23.11 22.16 -32.89
C GLU A 4 -21.60 22.31 -32.76
N GLY A 5 -21.14 22.64 -31.55
CA GLY A 5 -19.73 22.66 -31.20
C GLY A 5 -19.17 21.25 -31.14
N GLY A 6 -18.16 21.01 -31.98
CA GLY A 6 -17.03 20.10 -31.81
C GLY A 6 -17.25 18.81 -31.01
N SER A 7 -17.35 17.70 -31.73
CA SER A 7 -17.06 16.37 -31.19
C SER A 7 -15.59 16.30 -30.77
N GLU A 8 -15.28 16.41 -29.48
CA GLU A 8 -14.04 15.86 -28.92
C GLU A 8 -14.23 14.35 -28.73
N GLY A 9 -14.26 13.63 -29.85
CA GLY A 9 -14.14 12.19 -29.88
C GLY A 9 -12.71 11.80 -29.55
N GLY A 10 -12.39 11.65 -28.26
CA GLY A 10 -11.21 10.92 -27.83
C GLY A 10 -11.25 9.52 -28.45
N ASP A 11 -10.16 9.12 -29.10
CA ASP A 11 -10.00 7.78 -29.67
C ASP A 11 -10.17 6.74 -28.56
N ARG A 12 -11.36 6.14 -28.51
CA ARG A 12 -11.67 5.05 -27.59
C ARG A 12 -11.16 3.74 -28.21
N SER A 13 -9.84 3.62 -28.33
CA SER A 13 -9.21 2.35 -28.68
C SER A 13 -9.77 1.25 -27.76
N GLU A 14 -10.03 0.08 -28.33
CA GLU A 14 -10.55 -1.05 -27.55
C GLU A 14 -9.56 -1.46 -26.46
N LEU A 15 -10.02 -1.53 -25.21
CA LEU A 15 -9.23 -2.02 -24.08
C LEU A 15 -8.83 -3.48 -24.33
N THR A 16 -7.53 -3.75 -24.36
CA THR A 16 -6.98 -5.09 -24.54
C THR A 16 -6.81 -5.80 -23.19
N ALA A 17 -6.80 -7.14 -23.22
CA ALA A 17 -6.48 -7.94 -22.04
C ALA A 17 -5.07 -7.66 -21.49
N ALA A 18 -4.13 -7.26 -22.35
CA ALA A 18 -2.76 -6.93 -21.96
C ALA A 18 -2.70 -5.61 -21.17
N GLU A 19 -3.41 -4.58 -21.63
CA GLU A 19 -3.53 -3.29 -20.93
C GLU A 19 -4.20 -3.46 -19.58
N PHE A 20 -5.29 -4.25 -19.51
CA PHE A 20 -5.93 -4.55 -18.23
C PHE A 20 -4.98 -5.27 -17.27
N ARG A 21 -4.26 -6.30 -17.73
CA ARG A 21 -3.30 -7.03 -16.89
C ARG A 21 -2.18 -6.12 -16.38
N TRP A 22 -1.65 -5.25 -17.25
CA TRP A 22 -0.62 -4.29 -16.87
C TRP A 22 -1.16 -3.30 -15.83
N ALA A 23 -2.31 -2.67 -16.07
CA ALA A 23 -2.91 -1.71 -15.17
C ALA A 23 -3.25 -2.34 -13.81
N PHE A 24 -3.83 -3.55 -13.82
CA PHE A 24 -4.13 -4.30 -12.61
C PHE A 24 -2.87 -4.62 -11.80
N GLY A 25 -1.81 -5.09 -12.46
CA GLY A 25 -0.54 -5.39 -11.80
C GLY A 25 0.14 -4.15 -11.24
N VAL A 26 0.17 -3.04 -11.99
CA VAL A 26 0.72 -1.76 -11.52
C VAL A 26 -0.07 -1.24 -10.32
N PHE A 27 -1.40 -1.30 -10.37
CA PHE A 27 -2.22 -0.82 -9.27
C PHE A 27 -1.95 -1.62 -7.99
N TRP A 28 -2.07 -2.95 -8.03
CA TRP A 28 -1.96 -3.75 -6.79
C TRP A 28 -0.54 -3.89 -6.24
N SER A 29 0.49 -3.69 -7.06
CA SER A 29 1.87 -3.66 -6.58
C SER A 29 2.29 -2.32 -5.96
N ARG A 30 1.46 -1.27 -6.08
CA ARG A 30 1.84 0.10 -5.68
C ARG A 30 0.78 0.87 -4.89
N ALA A 31 -0.47 0.43 -4.93
CA ALA A 31 -1.55 1.04 -4.18
C ALA A 31 -1.38 0.80 -2.69
N MET A 32 -1.84 1.77 -1.91
CA MET A 32 -1.86 1.73 -0.47
C MET A 32 -3.18 2.32 0.05
N GLY A 33 -3.62 1.81 1.20
CA GLY A 33 -4.80 2.31 1.88
C GLY A 33 -4.56 3.69 2.47
N LEU A 34 -5.10 4.72 1.83
CA LEU A 34 -5.02 6.10 2.28
C LEU A 34 -6.27 6.49 3.07
N PRO A 35 -6.14 7.06 4.28
CA PRO A 35 -7.28 7.62 4.99
C PRO A 35 -7.88 8.79 4.20
N VAL A 36 -9.20 8.83 4.06
CA VAL A 36 -9.90 9.94 3.41
C VAL A 36 -11.05 10.46 4.28
N GLY A 37 -11.24 11.77 4.25
CA GLY A 37 -12.27 12.48 5.02
C GLY A 37 -11.79 12.98 6.38
N GLU A 38 -12.59 13.84 7.01
CA GLU A 38 -12.40 14.21 8.41
C GLU A 38 -12.63 12.95 9.29
N ASP A 39 -11.80 12.74 10.30
CA ASP A 39 -11.87 11.61 11.25
C ASP A 39 -11.71 10.18 10.66
N ASP A 40 -10.87 9.98 9.63
CA ASP A 40 -10.61 8.65 9.03
C ASP A 40 -11.90 7.91 8.59
N ALA A 41 -12.88 8.65 8.07
CA ALA A 41 -14.21 8.14 7.71
C ALA A 41 -14.20 7.01 6.65
N GLY A 42 -13.06 6.76 5.99
CA GLY A 42 -12.82 5.59 5.16
C GLY A 42 -11.37 5.47 4.71
N VAL A 43 -11.04 4.31 4.14
CA VAL A 43 -9.75 4.04 3.48
C VAL A 43 -10.00 3.89 1.99
N VAL A 44 -9.22 4.60 1.17
CA VAL A 44 -9.21 4.47 -0.29
C VAL A 44 -7.88 3.90 -0.73
N GLU A 45 -7.93 2.85 -1.55
CA GLU A 45 -6.74 2.33 -2.23
C GLU A 45 -6.31 3.30 -3.32
N ALA A 46 -5.12 3.86 -3.19
CA ALA A 46 -4.59 4.83 -4.13
C ALA A 46 -3.08 4.67 -4.31
N ILE A 47 -2.58 5.08 -5.48
CA ILE A 47 -1.16 5.21 -5.73
C ILE A 47 -0.75 6.61 -5.27
N LEU A 48 0.26 6.69 -4.41
CA LEU A 48 0.84 7.93 -3.96
C LEU A 48 2.17 8.18 -4.69
N PRO A 49 2.20 9.04 -5.73
CA PRO A 49 3.40 9.22 -6.56
C PRO A 49 4.61 9.65 -5.72
N GLY A 50 5.74 9.00 -5.96
CA GLY A 50 6.99 9.27 -5.24
C GLY A 50 7.17 8.32 -4.06
N VAL A 51 6.18 8.22 -3.18
CA VAL A 51 6.19 7.22 -2.09
C VAL A 51 6.12 5.80 -2.65
N ASP A 52 5.35 5.60 -3.72
CA ASP A 52 5.19 4.33 -4.43
C ASP A 52 6.48 3.77 -5.08
N PHE A 53 7.58 4.54 -5.09
CA PHE A 53 8.91 4.07 -5.50
C PHE A 53 9.74 3.51 -4.35
N CYS A 54 9.36 3.74 -3.09
CA CYS A 54 10.10 3.19 -1.95
C CYS A 54 9.90 1.68 -1.92
N ASN A 55 11.00 0.92 -1.90
CA ASN A 55 10.92 -0.54 -1.80
C ASN A 55 10.49 -0.98 -0.41
N HIS A 56 9.95 -2.19 -0.35
CA HIS A 56 9.65 -2.84 0.91
C HIS A 56 10.94 -3.19 1.64
N ARG A 57 10.96 -2.93 2.94
CA ARG A 57 11.83 -3.64 3.88
C ARG A 57 11.03 -3.96 5.12
N GLY A 58 11.03 -5.21 5.56
CA GLY A 58 10.40 -5.58 6.82
C GLY A 58 11.03 -4.91 8.05
N LYS A 59 11.79 -5.68 8.83
CA LYS A 59 12.59 -5.11 9.91
C LYS A 59 13.71 -4.26 9.31
N GLY A 60 13.81 -3.00 9.75
CA GLY A 60 14.86 -2.08 9.31
C GLY A 60 14.44 -1.11 8.20
N SER A 61 13.15 -0.98 7.91
CA SER A 61 12.64 0.22 7.21
C SER A 61 13.14 1.50 7.88
N ASN A 62 13.62 2.45 7.08
CA ASN A 62 14.24 3.69 7.54
C ASN A 62 13.38 4.93 7.25
N ALA A 63 12.22 4.74 6.62
CA ALA A 63 11.20 5.76 6.47
C ALA A 63 9.79 5.18 6.65
N ARG A 64 8.83 6.08 6.85
CA ARG A 64 7.39 5.80 6.79
C ARG A 64 6.68 6.95 6.10
N TRP A 65 5.47 6.72 5.60
CA TRP A 65 4.62 7.79 5.08
C TRP A 65 3.63 8.23 6.15
N GLU A 66 3.26 9.50 6.14
CA GLU A 66 2.35 10.11 7.11
C GLU A 66 1.48 11.17 6.45
N LEU A 67 0.30 11.43 7.01
CA LEU A 67 -0.52 12.59 6.66
C LEU A 67 -0.05 13.80 7.48
N LEU A 68 0.50 14.81 6.81
CA LEU A 68 1.04 16.03 7.41
C LEU A 68 0.05 17.18 7.27
N GLY A 69 0.03 18.09 8.25
CA GLY A 69 -0.80 19.30 8.23
C GLY A 69 -2.27 19.09 8.58
N ALA A 70 -2.70 17.86 8.88
CA ALA A 70 -4.08 17.52 9.24
C ALA A 70 -4.50 18.03 10.63
N ASP A 71 -3.55 18.26 11.55
CA ASP A 71 -3.77 18.71 12.92
C ASP A 71 -3.49 20.21 13.12
N GLY A 72 -3.20 20.95 12.04
CA GLY A 72 -2.79 22.34 12.11
C GLY A 72 -1.39 22.54 12.73
N SER A 73 -0.60 21.47 12.93
CA SER A 73 0.82 21.60 13.29
C SER A 73 1.59 22.11 12.07
N ALA A 74 1.81 23.41 12.05
CA ALA A 74 2.73 24.06 11.13
C ALA A 74 4.16 23.72 11.53
N GLU A 75 4.64 22.51 11.22
CA GLU A 75 6.07 22.32 11.02
C GLU A 75 6.41 22.98 9.67
N ALA A 76 6.76 24.26 9.79
CA ALA A 76 7.13 25.14 8.71
C ALA A 76 8.51 24.71 8.18
N ASP A 77 8.53 23.94 7.09
CA ASP A 77 9.70 23.89 6.24
C ASP A 77 9.89 25.30 5.67
N GLY A 78 10.99 25.93 6.09
CA GLY A 78 11.17 27.36 6.03
C GLY A 78 11.51 27.91 4.65
N ASP A 79 10.63 28.76 4.16
CA ASP A 79 10.90 30.07 3.57
C ASP A 79 9.58 30.83 3.52
N GLY A 80 9.39 31.69 4.53
CA GLY A 80 8.10 32.26 4.86
C GLY A 80 7.47 33.05 3.72
N GLU A 81 6.31 32.58 3.27
CA GLU A 81 5.20 33.42 2.79
C GLU A 81 3.91 32.75 3.26
N GLY A 82 3.04 33.54 3.89
CA GLY A 82 1.98 33.05 4.77
C GLY A 82 0.89 32.22 4.09
N GLY A 83 0.32 31.30 4.86
CA GLY A 83 -0.88 30.55 4.51
C GLY A 83 -1.51 29.93 5.74
N ASP A 84 -2.54 30.60 6.24
CA ASP A 84 -3.53 30.05 7.18
C ASP A 84 -4.13 28.79 6.54
N HIS A 85 -4.04 27.64 7.21
CA HIS A 85 -4.34 26.27 6.73
C HIS A 85 -3.31 25.67 5.74
N ALA A 86 -2.35 24.88 6.26
CA ALA A 86 -1.60 23.97 5.42
C ALA A 86 -2.57 22.89 4.88
N GLU A 87 -2.70 22.78 3.57
CA GLU A 87 -3.48 21.67 2.98
C GLU A 87 -2.87 20.33 3.44
N PRO A 88 -3.72 19.34 3.79
CA PRO A 88 -3.24 18.04 4.21
C PRO A 88 -2.46 17.39 3.07
N ARG A 89 -1.24 16.94 3.36
CA ARG A 89 -0.34 16.34 2.37
C ARG A 89 0.22 15.03 2.89
N TYR A 90 0.41 14.06 2.00
CA TYR A 90 1.16 12.85 2.35
C TYR A 90 2.65 13.12 2.19
N GLY A 91 3.41 12.85 3.25
CA GLY A 91 4.86 13.03 3.29
C GLY A 91 5.60 11.74 3.63
N LEU A 92 6.83 11.62 3.15
CA LEU A 92 7.76 10.56 3.53
C LEU A 92 8.67 11.09 4.64
N VAL A 93 8.65 10.42 5.79
CA VAL A 93 9.34 10.83 7.01
C VAL A 93 10.39 9.79 7.36
N ALA A 94 11.64 10.22 7.52
CA ALA A 94 12.72 9.35 7.97
C ALA A 94 12.51 8.95 9.43
N THR A 95 12.71 7.68 9.77
CA THR A 95 12.61 7.16 11.14
C THR A 95 13.93 7.18 11.90
N ARG A 96 15.01 7.51 11.19
CA ARG A 96 16.38 7.71 11.68
C ARG A 96 17.17 8.52 10.64
N ASP A 97 18.39 8.90 10.98
CA ASP A 97 19.33 9.44 10.00
C ASP A 97 19.58 8.40 8.88
N ILE A 98 19.61 8.88 7.63
CA ILE A 98 19.82 8.08 6.41
C ILE A 98 21.09 8.60 5.75
N ASP A 99 22.03 7.71 5.48
CA ASP A 99 23.33 8.06 4.89
C ASP A 99 23.21 8.42 3.40
N GLU A 100 24.14 9.21 2.88
CA GLU A 100 24.21 9.48 1.44
C GLU A 100 24.40 8.19 0.64
N GLY A 101 23.49 7.94 -0.31
CA GLY A 101 23.50 6.73 -1.13
C GLY A 101 22.84 5.53 -0.46
N GLU A 102 22.37 5.65 0.78
CA GLU A 102 21.52 4.64 1.39
C GLU A 102 20.12 4.65 0.75
N GLU A 103 19.59 3.46 0.46
CA GLU A 103 18.24 3.31 -0.08
C GLU A 103 17.18 3.67 0.96
N ILE A 104 16.18 4.45 0.55
CA ILE A 104 15.01 4.75 1.38
C ILE A 104 13.99 3.62 1.20
N CYS A 105 13.69 2.92 2.28
CA CYS A 105 12.75 1.80 2.31
C CYS A 105 11.63 2.06 3.32
N ILE A 106 10.43 1.60 2.97
CA ILE A 106 9.25 1.63 3.83
C ILE A 106 8.72 0.20 4.07
N SER A 107 7.88 0.05 5.08
CA SER A 107 7.13 -1.18 5.25
C SER A 107 5.78 -1.05 4.54
N TYR A 108 5.42 -2.00 3.67
CA TYR A 108 4.15 -2.00 2.92
C TYR A 108 2.94 -2.38 3.79
N GLY A 109 3.17 -2.73 5.05
CA GLY A 109 2.16 -2.93 6.08
C GLY A 109 2.85 -2.87 7.45
N ASP A 110 2.23 -3.40 8.50
CA ASP A 110 2.98 -3.59 9.75
C ASP A 110 4.21 -4.47 9.48
N ALA A 111 5.37 -4.12 10.05
CA ALA A 111 6.68 -4.67 9.70
C ALA A 111 6.84 -6.21 9.86
N ASN A 112 5.81 -6.89 10.39
CA ASN A 112 5.73 -8.34 10.53
C ASN A 112 4.43 -8.96 9.95
N ALA A 113 3.60 -8.19 9.25
CA ALA A 113 2.24 -8.62 8.92
C ALA A 113 2.07 -9.27 7.54
N LYS A 114 2.89 -8.93 6.54
CA LYS A 114 2.75 -9.48 5.19
C LYS A 114 3.56 -10.76 5.02
N SER A 115 2.89 -11.84 4.63
CA SER A 115 3.53 -13.12 4.31
C SER A 115 4.19 -13.09 2.93
N ASN A 116 5.10 -14.01 2.64
CA ASN A 116 5.67 -14.18 1.31
C ASN A 116 4.62 -14.55 0.25
N GLU A 117 3.53 -15.23 0.64
CA GLU A 117 2.38 -15.46 -0.24
C GLU A 117 1.76 -14.12 -0.66
N GLU A 118 1.48 -13.23 0.30
CA GLU A 118 0.91 -11.92 0.02
C GLU A 118 1.85 -11.03 -0.80
N LEU A 119 3.15 -11.00 -0.43
CA LEU A 119 4.18 -10.26 -1.18
C LEU A 119 4.29 -10.75 -2.63
N LEU A 120 4.25 -12.07 -2.84
CA LEU A 120 4.36 -12.66 -4.17
C LEU A 120 3.14 -12.34 -5.04
N PHE A 121 1.93 -12.51 -4.51
CA PHE A 121 0.70 -12.36 -5.30
C PHE A 121 0.28 -10.91 -5.53
N LEU A 122 0.57 -10.00 -4.60
CA LEU A 122 0.21 -8.58 -4.74
C LEU A 122 1.37 -7.73 -5.29
N TYR A 123 2.60 -7.99 -4.85
CA TYR A 123 3.76 -7.13 -5.16
C TYR A 123 4.79 -7.78 -6.08
N GLY A 124 4.73 -9.09 -6.31
CA GLY A 124 5.59 -9.79 -7.27
C GLY A 124 7.00 -10.10 -6.78
N PHE A 125 7.25 -10.11 -5.46
CA PHE A 125 8.53 -10.48 -4.87
C PHE A 125 8.36 -11.28 -3.56
N VAL A 126 9.45 -11.84 -3.05
CA VAL A 126 9.52 -12.51 -1.75
C VAL A 126 10.71 -11.96 -0.96
N GLU A 127 10.63 -11.93 0.36
CA GLU A 127 11.77 -11.63 1.23
C GLU A 127 12.44 -12.93 1.71
N GLU A 128 13.74 -12.88 1.95
CA GLU A 128 14.55 -14.02 2.42
C GLU A 128 14.31 -14.37 3.91
N ASP A 129 13.49 -13.59 4.63
CA ASP A 129 13.16 -13.85 6.03
C ASP A 129 12.22 -15.06 6.14
N GLU A 130 12.77 -16.19 6.62
CA GLU A 130 12.03 -17.45 6.83
C GLU A 130 10.79 -17.27 7.73
N ALA A 131 10.76 -16.25 8.61
CA ALA A 131 9.61 -15.99 9.47
C ALA A 131 8.36 -15.51 8.71
N ARG A 132 8.49 -15.19 7.42
CA ARG A 132 7.41 -14.70 6.56
C ARG A 132 6.77 -15.76 5.68
N ASP A 133 7.35 -16.96 5.65
CA ASP A 133 6.77 -18.07 4.90
C ASP A 133 5.70 -18.76 5.74
N ALA A 134 4.47 -18.77 5.23
CA ALA A 134 3.32 -19.35 5.91
C ALA A 134 2.46 -20.11 4.90
N LEU A 135 2.01 -21.30 5.29
CA LEU A 135 1.12 -22.12 4.47
C LEU A 135 -0.33 -21.91 4.90
N ALA A 136 -1.14 -21.31 4.04
CA ALA A 136 -2.58 -21.25 4.23
C ALA A 136 -3.22 -22.64 4.08
N LEU A 137 -3.70 -23.22 5.19
CA LEU A 137 -4.40 -24.50 5.18
C LEU A 137 -5.92 -24.28 5.28
N ALA A 138 -6.64 -24.58 4.20
CA ALA A 138 -8.09 -24.65 4.23
C ALA A 138 -8.52 -25.93 4.95
N LEU A 139 -8.98 -25.79 6.20
CA LEU A 139 -9.41 -26.92 7.03
C LEU A 139 -10.94 -27.06 6.96
N PRO A 140 -11.49 -28.08 6.26
CA PRO A 140 -12.93 -28.29 6.23
C PRO A 140 -13.38 -28.84 7.59
N LEU A 141 -13.93 -27.98 8.45
CA LEU A 141 -14.58 -28.37 9.70
C LEU A 141 -15.98 -28.95 9.42
N GLY A 142 -16.04 -30.02 8.62
CA GLY A 142 -17.28 -30.67 8.20
C GLY A 142 -17.63 -31.95 8.97
N SER A 143 -16.71 -32.51 9.76
CA SER A 143 -16.93 -33.76 10.50
C SER A 143 -16.14 -33.83 11.80
N GLU A 144 -16.62 -34.62 12.77
CA GLU A 144 -15.85 -34.91 14.00
C GLU A 144 -14.50 -35.58 13.70
N THR A 145 -14.42 -36.39 12.64
CA THR A 145 -13.17 -37.01 12.20
C THR A 145 -12.10 -35.95 11.87
N HIS A 146 -12.49 -34.84 11.23
CA HIS A 146 -11.57 -33.75 10.94
C HIS A 146 -11.15 -33.00 12.22
N ALA A 147 -12.07 -32.79 13.16
CA ALA A 147 -11.75 -32.15 14.43
C ALA A 147 -10.78 -32.99 15.27
N THR A 148 -10.95 -34.32 15.30
CA THR A 148 -10.03 -35.25 15.98
C THR A 148 -8.64 -35.23 15.35
N ALA A 149 -8.54 -35.31 14.02
CA ALA A 149 -7.25 -35.25 13.33
C ALA A 149 -6.50 -33.93 13.60
N LEU A 150 -7.22 -32.80 13.69
CA LEU A 150 -6.63 -31.50 14.00
C LEU A 150 -6.11 -31.39 15.44
N ARG A 151 -6.77 -32.05 16.41
CA ARG A 151 -6.24 -32.16 17.78
C ARG A 151 -4.98 -33.03 17.84
N GLU A 152 -4.95 -34.13 17.09
CA GLU A 152 -3.78 -35.04 17.06
C GLU A 152 -2.51 -34.36 16.55
N ILE A 153 -2.64 -33.44 15.59
CA ILE A 153 -1.51 -32.64 15.07
C ILE A 153 -1.30 -31.31 15.79
N GLY A 154 -2.02 -31.07 16.90
CA GLY A 154 -1.83 -29.90 17.76
C GLY A 154 -2.35 -28.57 17.19
N LEU A 155 -3.22 -28.61 16.17
CA LEU A 155 -3.83 -27.41 15.58
C LEU A 155 -5.14 -26.99 16.28
N LEU A 156 -5.72 -27.85 17.11
CA LEU A 156 -6.85 -27.54 17.99
C LEU A 156 -6.53 -28.02 19.44
N PRO A 157 -7.01 -27.29 20.48
CA PRO A 157 -6.87 -27.72 21.87
C PRO A 157 -7.67 -28.99 22.20
#